data_AF-A0A315XZB7-F1
#
_entry.id   AF-A0A315XZB7-F1
#
_cell.length_a   1.000
_cell.length_b   1.000
_cell.length_c   1.000
_cell.angle_alpha   90.00
_cell.angle_beta   90.00
_cell.angle_gamma   90.00
#
_symmetry.space_group_name_H-M   'P 1'
#
loop_
_entity.id
_entity.type
_entity.pdbx_description
1 polymer ?
#
loop_
_entity_poly.entity_id
_entity_poly.type
_entity_poly.pdbx_seq_one_letter_code
_entity_poly.pdbx_strand_id
1 'polypeptide(L)'
;MPAYFSMTMEFSRAELDFDNMKELTAYIKHAGLEFKGGLKGYENESMEDIMDWNQKKLEEDFELGYDEDASNDYKQMRFEYDGFSEVRGFIMNEEPIRGEYIFTLLIPQEEVHVEGDTYKKEAVEKLKAIAAKLWILPKARTMQTELELGEGITTEMDIRDGAAPSACPFAIVSEKQFGRMDTADYTAEHIEYGGVILTPKRVKLV
;
A
#
# COMPACT_ATOMS: atom_id res chain seq x y z
N MET A 1 -14.41 -3.54 15.03
CA MET A 1 -13.06 -2.97 14.85
C MET A 1 -13.24 -1.54 14.38
N PRO A 2 -12.36 -0.60 14.76
CA PRO A 2 -12.36 0.71 14.09
C PRO A 2 -12.10 0.49 12.59
N ALA A 3 -12.64 1.38 11.76
CA ALA A 3 -12.40 1.32 10.33
C ALA A 3 -10.94 1.66 10.02
N TYR A 4 -10.38 1.06 8.97
CA TYR A 4 -9.02 1.33 8.53
C TYR A 4 -8.99 2.04 7.18
N PHE A 5 -8.16 3.07 7.12
CA PHE A 5 -7.66 3.62 5.88
C PHE A 5 -6.52 2.73 5.39
N SER A 6 -6.47 2.50 4.08
CA SER A 6 -5.43 1.71 3.44
C SER A 6 -4.61 2.53 2.46
N MET A 7 -3.32 2.23 2.40
CA MET A 7 -2.40 2.67 1.37
C MET A 7 -1.72 1.43 0.79
N THR A 8 -2.08 1.11 -0.43
CA THR A 8 -1.75 -0.17 -1.08
C THR A 8 -0.79 0.07 -2.22
N MET A 9 0.36 -0.60 -2.17
CA MET A 9 1.34 -0.68 -3.24
C MET A 9 1.12 -1.94 -4.04
N GLU A 10 1.09 -1.81 -5.36
CA GLU A 10 0.93 -2.92 -6.28
C GLU A 10 2.23 -3.24 -7.00
N PHE A 11 2.48 -4.53 -7.20
CA PHE A 11 3.69 -5.06 -7.82
C PHE A 11 3.34 -6.11 -8.87
N SER A 12 4.22 -6.28 -9.86
CA SER A 12 4.09 -7.37 -10.81
C SER A 12 4.76 -8.64 -10.28
N ARG A 13 4.04 -9.77 -10.32
CA ARG A 13 4.61 -11.10 -10.05
C ARG A 13 5.70 -11.49 -11.04
N ALA A 14 5.70 -10.93 -12.26
CA ALA A 14 6.78 -11.16 -13.22
C ALA A 14 8.15 -10.65 -12.74
N GLU A 15 8.18 -9.80 -11.72
CA GLU A 15 9.39 -9.27 -11.09
C GLU A 15 9.63 -9.84 -9.68
N LEU A 16 8.84 -10.84 -9.26
CA LEU A 16 9.05 -11.56 -7.99
C LEU A 16 10.38 -12.32 -8.06
N ASP A 17 11.23 -12.09 -7.07
CA ASP A 17 12.46 -12.85 -6.85
C ASP A 17 12.60 -13.30 -5.38
N PHE A 18 13.68 -14.03 -5.09
CA PHE A 18 13.96 -14.60 -3.77
C PHE A 18 14.32 -13.56 -2.70
N ASP A 19 14.63 -12.32 -3.08
CA ASP A 19 14.99 -11.23 -2.16
C ASP A 19 13.84 -10.22 -1.99
N ASN A 20 12.66 -10.45 -2.57
CA ASN A 20 11.54 -9.49 -2.59
C ASN A 20 11.17 -8.92 -1.22
N MET A 21 10.94 -9.78 -0.23
CA MET A 21 10.57 -9.33 1.11
C MET A 21 11.72 -8.59 1.81
N LYS A 22 12.97 -8.99 1.54
CA LYS A 22 14.15 -8.31 2.08
C LYS A 22 14.35 -6.92 1.46
N GLU A 23 14.10 -6.77 0.17
CA GLU A 23 14.06 -5.46 -0.49
C GLU A 23 12.95 -4.61 0.13
N LEU A 24 11.71 -5.10 0.14
CA LEU A 24 10.56 -4.37 0.70
C LEU A 24 10.82 -3.90 2.13
N THR A 25 11.31 -4.77 3.01
CA THR A 25 11.59 -4.43 4.41
C THR A 25 12.73 -3.41 4.56
N ALA A 26 13.73 -3.43 3.68
CA ALA A 26 14.76 -2.39 3.64
C ALA A 26 14.18 -1.02 3.23
N TYR A 27 13.27 -0.97 2.27
CA TYR A 27 12.58 0.26 1.87
C TYR A 27 11.60 0.76 2.93
N ILE A 28 10.87 -0.14 3.61
CA ILE A 28 10.04 0.18 4.79
C ILE A 28 10.88 0.90 5.85
N LYS A 29 12.05 0.32 6.19
CA LYS A 29 12.98 0.93 7.14
C LYS A 29 13.51 2.27 6.66
N HIS A 30 13.87 2.39 5.39
CA HIS A 30 14.33 3.64 4.79
C HIS A 30 13.24 4.73 4.83
N ALA A 31 11.99 4.35 4.63
CA ALA A 31 10.85 5.25 4.64
C ALA A 31 10.54 5.81 6.04
N GLY A 32 11.04 5.15 7.09
CA GLY A 32 10.94 5.58 8.48
C GLY A 32 9.96 4.78 9.33
N LEU A 33 9.45 3.65 8.83
CA LEU A 33 8.60 2.73 9.59
C LEU A 33 9.49 1.90 10.54
N GLU A 34 9.30 2.09 11.85
CA GLU A 34 10.01 1.31 12.85
C GLU A 34 9.24 0.06 13.22
N PHE A 35 9.80 -1.12 12.93
CA PHE A 35 9.17 -2.41 13.23
C PHE A 35 9.01 -2.63 14.74
N LYS A 36 7.81 -3.05 15.18
CA LYS A 36 7.46 -3.31 16.59
C LYS A 36 7.02 -4.75 16.89
N GLY A 37 7.06 -5.65 15.90
CA GLY A 37 6.64 -7.04 16.03
C GLY A 37 5.48 -7.41 15.10
N GLY A 38 5.11 -8.69 15.08
CA GLY A 38 3.94 -9.17 14.33
C GLY A 38 2.61 -8.88 15.02
N LEU A 39 1.51 -9.32 14.41
CA LEU A 39 0.14 -9.18 14.92
C LEU A 39 -0.48 -10.57 15.22
N LYS A 40 -1.51 -10.63 16.08
CA LYS A 40 -2.37 -11.82 16.30
C LYS A 40 -1.59 -13.10 16.62
N GLY A 41 -0.72 -13.07 17.62
CA GLY A 41 0.05 -14.24 18.08
C GLY A 41 1.50 -14.29 17.59
N TYR A 42 1.90 -13.35 16.72
CA TYR A 42 3.27 -13.20 16.22
C TYR A 42 3.98 -11.99 16.84
N GLU A 43 3.54 -11.48 17.99
CA GLU A 43 4.01 -10.22 18.57
C GLU A 43 5.51 -10.23 18.93
N ASN A 44 6.07 -11.42 19.21
CA ASN A 44 7.47 -11.60 19.58
C ASN A 44 8.36 -12.08 18.42
N GLU A 45 7.80 -12.24 17.21
CA GLU A 45 8.59 -12.64 16.05
C GLU A 45 9.47 -11.49 15.57
N SER A 46 10.65 -11.84 15.06
CA SER A 46 11.52 -10.87 14.43
C SER A 46 10.97 -10.48 13.05
N MET A 47 11.45 -9.35 12.54
CA MET A 47 11.11 -8.93 11.18
C MET A 47 11.59 -9.95 10.14
N GLU A 48 12.72 -10.62 10.40
CA GLU A 48 13.32 -11.65 9.55
C GLU A 48 12.43 -12.90 9.48
N ASP A 49 11.90 -13.37 10.62
CA ASP A 49 11.00 -14.53 10.65
C ASP A 49 9.70 -14.28 9.86
N ILE A 50 9.14 -13.07 9.99
CA ILE A 50 7.94 -12.66 9.23
C ILE A 50 8.26 -12.53 7.74
N MET A 51 9.41 -11.95 7.42
CA MET A 51 9.92 -11.77 6.05
C MET A 51 10.07 -13.13 5.35
N ASP A 52 10.75 -14.09 5.98
CA ASP A 52 10.99 -15.42 5.43
C ASP A 52 9.68 -16.20 5.23
N TRP A 53 8.75 -16.11 6.20
CA TRP A 53 7.42 -16.71 6.08
C TRP A 53 6.65 -16.16 4.89
N ASN A 54 6.57 -14.83 4.78
CA ASN A 54 5.85 -14.15 3.72
C ASN A 54 6.50 -14.35 2.35
N GLN A 55 7.83 -14.40 2.27
CA GLN A 55 8.58 -14.66 1.04
C GLN A 55 8.24 -16.06 0.50
N LYS A 56 8.31 -17.08 1.37
CA LYS A 56 7.95 -18.45 1.00
C LYS A 56 6.52 -18.55 0.49
N LYS A 57 5.57 -17.87 1.15
CA LYS A 57 4.16 -17.85 0.75
C LYS A 57 3.95 -17.21 -0.63
N LEU A 58 4.67 -16.13 -0.93
CA LEU A 58 4.64 -15.48 -2.26
C LEU A 58 5.17 -16.39 -3.37
N GLU A 59 6.24 -17.13 -3.09
CA GLU A 59 6.83 -18.12 -4.00
C GLU A 59 5.91 -19.32 -4.26
N GLU A 60 5.09 -19.69 -3.27
CA GLU A 60 4.13 -20.79 -3.35
C GLU A 60 2.77 -20.38 -3.96
N ASP A 61 2.65 -19.16 -4.50
CA ASP A 61 1.38 -18.61 -5.02
C ASP A 61 0.25 -18.67 -3.97
N PHE A 62 0.57 -18.56 -2.68
CA PHE A 62 -0.41 -18.78 -1.62
C PHE A 62 -1.52 -17.74 -1.63
N GLU A 63 -2.77 -18.23 -1.63
CA GLU A 63 -3.99 -17.49 -1.33
C GLU A 63 -4.71 -18.16 -0.16
N LEU A 64 -5.25 -17.35 0.75
CA LEU A 64 -6.05 -17.89 1.84
C LEU A 64 -7.42 -18.35 1.32
N GLY A 65 -7.64 -19.66 1.29
CA GLY A 65 -8.93 -20.24 0.92
C GLY A 65 -10.02 -19.99 1.97
N TYR A 66 -11.28 -20.06 1.57
CA TYR A 66 -12.43 -19.84 2.47
C TYR A 66 -12.47 -20.76 3.71
N ASP A 67 -11.96 -21.98 3.58
CA ASP A 67 -11.94 -22.99 4.65
C ASP A 67 -10.55 -23.16 5.30
N GLU A 68 -9.56 -22.33 4.92
CA GLU A 68 -8.21 -22.35 5.49
C GLU A 68 -8.17 -21.69 6.87
N ASP A 69 -7.30 -22.21 7.74
CA ASP A 69 -7.07 -21.59 9.05
C ASP A 69 -6.29 -20.29 8.86
N ALA A 70 -6.76 -19.20 9.47
CA ALA A 70 -6.12 -17.87 9.37
C ALA A 70 -4.68 -17.83 9.90
N SER A 71 -4.23 -18.82 10.68
CA SER A 71 -2.83 -18.96 11.08
C SER A 71 -1.89 -19.37 9.93
N ASN A 72 -2.44 -19.85 8.80
CA ASN A 72 -1.69 -20.10 7.59
C ASN A 72 -1.52 -18.84 6.72
N ASP A 73 -2.16 -17.74 7.08
CA ASP A 73 -2.16 -16.51 6.28
C ASP A 73 -0.79 -15.80 6.28
N TYR A 74 -0.67 -14.75 5.45
CA TYR A 74 0.43 -13.82 5.50
C TYR A 74 0.50 -13.14 6.88
N LYS A 75 1.71 -13.06 7.42
CA LYS A 75 1.94 -12.45 8.72
C LYS A 75 2.00 -10.93 8.58
N GLN A 76 1.16 -10.25 9.35
CA GLN A 76 1.15 -8.79 9.40
C GLN A 76 2.26 -8.26 10.32
N MET A 77 2.85 -7.14 9.92
CA MET A 77 3.85 -6.39 10.68
C MET A 77 3.20 -5.18 11.34
N ARG A 78 3.61 -4.85 12.57
CA ARG A 78 3.27 -3.59 13.22
C ARG A 78 4.43 -2.62 13.16
N PHE A 79 4.11 -1.36 12.95
CA PHE A 79 5.07 -0.28 12.86
C PHE A 79 4.69 0.88 13.78
N GLU A 80 5.70 1.60 14.25
CA GLU A 80 5.56 2.96 14.75
C GLU A 80 5.94 3.93 13.62
N TYR A 81 5.10 4.94 13.41
CA TYR A 81 5.36 5.99 12.42
C TYR A 81 4.63 7.29 12.78
N ASP A 82 5.43 8.34 12.97
CA ASP A 82 5.02 9.75 12.98
C ASP A 82 3.75 10.11 13.77
N GLY A 83 3.58 9.44 14.92
CA GLY A 83 2.51 9.69 15.88
C GLY A 83 1.16 9.03 15.55
N PHE A 84 1.03 8.25 14.48
CA PHE A 84 -0.16 7.43 14.27
C PHE A 84 -0.29 6.40 15.39
N SER A 85 -1.51 6.22 15.90
CA SER A 85 -1.76 5.32 17.03
C SER A 85 -1.50 3.85 16.68
N GLU A 86 -1.66 3.50 15.41
CA GLU A 86 -1.39 2.18 14.88
C GLU A 86 -1.04 2.26 13.39
N VAL A 87 0.03 1.55 13.00
CA VAL A 87 0.35 1.29 11.59
C VAL A 87 0.62 -0.20 11.43
N ARG A 88 -0.11 -0.84 10.52
CA ARG A 88 0.09 -2.26 10.18
C ARG A 88 0.47 -2.39 8.73
N GLY A 89 1.34 -3.33 8.39
CA GLY A 89 1.68 -3.64 7.01
C GLY A 89 1.58 -5.13 6.74
N PHE A 90 1.06 -5.50 5.58
CA PHE A 90 1.01 -6.89 5.16
C PHE A 90 1.13 -7.00 3.65
N ILE A 91 1.64 -8.15 3.21
CA ILE A 91 1.68 -8.50 1.80
C ILE A 91 0.56 -9.50 1.51
N MET A 92 0.07 -9.50 0.28
CA MET A 92 -0.93 -10.46 -0.17
C MET A 92 -0.77 -10.71 -1.67
N ASN A 93 -0.90 -11.97 -2.07
CA ASN A 93 -1.24 -12.29 -3.45
C ASN A 93 -2.76 -12.12 -3.59
N GLU A 94 -3.20 -10.93 -4.00
CA GLU A 94 -4.58 -10.77 -4.47
C GLU A 94 -4.67 -11.39 -5.87
N GLU A 95 -5.34 -12.54 -5.99
CA GLU A 95 -5.60 -13.20 -7.28
C GLU A 95 -4.32 -13.41 -8.13
N PRO A 96 -3.38 -14.33 -7.80
CA PRO A 96 -2.15 -14.62 -8.55
C PRO A 96 -2.36 -14.81 -10.06
N ILE A 97 -3.56 -15.23 -10.46
CA ILE A 97 -3.98 -15.37 -11.86
C ILE A 97 -3.84 -14.05 -12.64
N ARG A 98 -4.00 -12.90 -11.98
CA ARG A 98 -3.78 -11.56 -12.57
C ARG A 98 -2.31 -11.16 -12.64
N GLY A 99 -1.41 -11.94 -12.04
CA GLY A 99 0.02 -11.70 -12.11
C GLY A 99 0.50 -10.53 -11.25
N GLU A 100 -0.25 -10.19 -10.20
CA GLU A 100 0.02 -9.06 -9.30
C GLU A 100 0.09 -9.54 -7.84
N TYR A 101 0.75 -8.76 -6.99
CA TYR A 101 0.71 -8.90 -5.54
C TYR A 101 0.82 -7.51 -4.91
N ILE A 102 0.33 -7.36 -3.68
CA ILE A 102 0.19 -6.06 -3.03
C ILE A 102 0.87 -6.01 -1.68
N PHE A 103 1.40 -4.84 -1.31
CA PHE A 103 1.74 -4.50 0.07
C PHE A 103 0.84 -3.38 0.55
N THR A 104 0.11 -3.62 1.64
CA THR A 104 -0.86 -2.68 2.18
C THR A 104 -0.42 -2.18 3.55
N LEU A 105 -0.41 -0.86 3.71
CA LEU A 105 -0.35 -0.21 5.02
C LEU A 105 -1.76 0.15 5.49
N LEU A 106 -2.10 -0.22 6.73
CA LEU A 106 -3.35 0.14 7.39
C LEU A 106 -3.09 1.13 8.51
N ILE A 107 -3.95 2.15 8.58
CA ILE A 107 -3.95 3.20 9.59
C ILE A 107 -5.40 3.39 10.05
N PRO A 108 -5.68 3.62 11.34
CA PRO A 108 -7.03 3.94 11.78
C PRO A 108 -7.64 5.07 10.95
N GLN A 109 -8.78 4.81 10.32
CA GLN A 109 -9.38 5.71 9.35
C GLN A 109 -9.67 7.08 9.96
N GLU A 110 -10.09 7.11 11.23
CA GLU A 110 -10.36 8.35 11.97
C GLU A 110 -9.13 9.24 12.16
N GLU A 111 -7.90 8.72 12.01
CA GLU A 111 -6.66 9.50 12.07
C GLU A 111 -6.38 10.23 10.76
N VAL A 112 -7.01 9.83 9.65
CA VAL A 112 -6.77 10.35 8.29
C VAL A 112 -8.01 11.06 7.73
N HIS A 113 -9.19 10.47 7.90
CA HIS A 113 -10.45 10.88 7.31
C HIS A 113 -11.33 11.61 8.31
N VAL A 114 -12.07 12.62 7.84
CA VAL A 114 -13.04 13.38 8.64
C VAL A 114 -14.46 12.97 8.24
N GLU A 115 -14.84 13.28 7.00
CA GLU A 115 -16.14 12.91 6.41
C GLU A 115 -16.14 13.21 4.91
N GLY A 116 -16.89 12.43 4.11
CA GLY A 116 -16.96 12.64 2.65
C GLY A 116 -15.58 12.71 2.00
N ASP A 117 -15.34 13.74 1.18
CA ASP A 117 -14.02 14.02 0.58
C ASP A 117 -13.09 14.86 1.49
N THR A 118 -13.36 14.93 2.80
CA THR A 118 -12.59 15.75 3.75
C THR A 118 -11.62 14.90 4.57
N TYR A 119 -10.36 15.30 4.57
CA TYR A 119 -9.26 14.59 5.21
C TYR A 119 -8.41 15.54 6.04
N LYS A 120 -7.75 15.00 7.07
CA LYS A 120 -6.84 15.77 7.92
C LYS A 120 -5.56 16.08 7.14
N LYS A 121 -5.28 17.36 6.93
CA LYS A 121 -4.17 17.82 6.09
C LYS A 121 -2.84 17.24 6.55
N GLU A 122 -2.55 17.32 7.85
CA GLU A 122 -1.29 16.83 8.41
C GLU A 122 -1.12 15.32 8.17
N ALA A 123 -2.16 14.52 8.38
CA ALA A 123 -2.10 13.08 8.13
C ALA A 123 -1.84 12.76 6.65
N VAL A 124 -2.49 13.48 5.74
CA VAL A 124 -2.30 13.30 4.29
C VAL A 124 -0.89 13.69 3.86
N GLU A 125 -0.33 14.78 4.40
CA GLU A 125 1.05 15.20 4.11
C GLU A 125 2.06 14.16 4.62
N LYS A 126 1.87 13.60 5.82
CA LYS A 126 2.68 12.50 6.34
C LYS A 126 2.60 11.27 5.44
N LEU A 127 1.39 10.90 5.01
CA LEU A 127 1.15 9.76 4.12
C LEU A 127 1.81 9.94 2.75
N LYS A 128 1.71 11.13 2.15
CA LYS A 128 2.41 11.44 0.89
C LYS A 128 3.92 11.35 1.05
N ALA A 129 4.46 11.81 2.18
CA ALA A 129 5.90 11.77 2.43
C ALA A 129 6.44 10.34 2.54
N ILE A 130 5.74 9.45 3.23
CA ILE A 130 6.13 8.03 3.27
C ILE A 130 5.89 7.34 1.93
N ALA A 131 4.79 7.64 1.26
CA ALA A 131 4.45 7.10 -0.06
C ALA A 131 5.55 7.41 -1.09
N ALA A 132 6.04 8.65 -1.13
CA ALA A 132 7.12 9.05 -2.02
C ALA A 132 8.44 8.32 -1.73
N LYS A 133 8.75 8.01 -0.46
CA LYS A 133 9.95 7.23 -0.10
C LYS A 133 9.82 5.75 -0.45
N LEU A 134 8.63 5.18 -0.28
CA LEU A 134 8.35 3.78 -0.65
C LEU A 134 8.29 3.61 -2.17
N TRP A 135 7.85 4.62 -2.91
CA TRP A 135 7.80 4.62 -4.38
C TRP A 135 9.16 4.36 -5.04
N ILE A 136 10.26 4.68 -4.35
CA ILE A 136 11.62 4.44 -4.83
C ILE A 136 11.87 2.93 -5.09
N LEU A 137 11.12 2.04 -4.45
CA LEU A 137 11.17 0.60 -4.69
C LEU A 137 10.88 0.30 -6.18
N PRO A 138 11.87 -0.14 -6.98
CA PRO A 138 11.79 -0.12 -8.44
C PRO A 138 10.67 -0.96 -9.06
N LYS A 139 10.13 -1.92 -8.30
CA LYS A 139 9.08 -2.85 -8.73
C LYS A 139 7.66 -2.31 -8.50
N ALA A 140 7.52 -1.19 -7.77
CA ALA A 140 6.23 -0.59 -7.51
C ALA A 140 5.57 -0.10 -8.82
N ARG A 141 4.30 -0.45 -9.01
CA ARG A 141 3.53 -0.13 -10.23
C ARG A 141 2.55 1.00 -9.99
N THR A 142 1.77 0.88 -8.91
CA THR A 142 0.86 1.90 -8.43
C THR A 142 0.96 1.98 -6.90
N MET A 143 0.55 3.11 -6.35
CA MET A 143 0.20 3.22 -4.94
C MET A 143 -1.15 3.91 -4.86
N GLN A 144 -2.10 3.31 -4.17
CA GLN A 144 -3.48 3.80 -4.13
C GLN A 144 -3.93 3.89 -2.68
N THR A 145 -4.86 4.80 -2.40
CA THR A 145 -5.39 4.98 -1.05
C THR A 145 -6.90 4.82 -1.03
N GLU A 146 -7.40 4.13 -0.01
CA GLU A 146 -8.79 3.71 0.10
C GLU A 146 -9.30 3.80 1.54
N LEU A 147 -10.61 4.02 1.67
CA LEU A 147 -11.33 3.86 2.94
C LEU A 147 -11.78 2.39 3.10
N GLU A 148 -12.08 1.94 4.32
CA GLU A 148 -12.36 0.51 4.60
C GLU A 148 -13.52 -0.06 3.76
N LEU A 149 -14.53 0.77 3.47
CA LEU A 149 -15.72 0.40 2.70
C LEU A 149 -15.66 0.92 1.26
N GLY A 150 -14.47 1.18 0.75
CA GLY A 150 -14.21 1.54 -0.64
C GLY A 150 -14.43 0.38 -1.61
N GLU A 151 -14.25 0.65 -2.89
CA GLU A 151 -14.40 -0.36 -3.95
C GLU A 151 -13.13 -1.21 -4.15
N GLY A 152 -12.05 -0.85 -3.47
CA GLY A 152 -10.74 -1.46 -3.62
C GLY A 152 -9.83 -0.66 -4.56
N ILE A 153 -8.60 -1.15 -4.72
CA ILE A 153 -7.68 -0.55 -5.69
C ILE A 153 -8.13 -0.88 -7.11
N THR A 154 -7.82 0.01 -8.05
CA THR A 154 -7.94 -0.30 -9.49
C THR A 154 -6.64 -0.91 -9.96
N THR A 155 -6.67 -2.04 -10.66
CA THR A 155 -5.44 -2.73 -11.06
C THR A 155 -4.59 -1.86 -11.99
N GLU A 156 -3.27 -2.06 -12.01
CA GLU A 156 -2.41 -1.31 -12.94
C GLU A 156 -2.77 -1.59 -14.41
N MET A 157 -3.24 -2.81 -14.71
CA MET A 157 -3.74 -3.16 -16.03
C MET A 157 -4.97 -2.33 -16.42
N ASP A 158 -5.94 -2.16 -15.53
CA ASP A 158 -7.12 -1.34 -15.81
C ASP A 158 -6.74 0.15 -15.94
N ILE A 159 -5.80 0.63 -15.12
CA ILE A 159 -5.28 2.00 -15.22
C ILE A 159 -4.58 2.22 -16.55
N ARG A 160 -3.82 1.24 -17.05
CA ARG A 160 -3.20 1.27 -18.40
C ARG A 160 -4.23 1.45 -19.52
N ASP A 161 -5.41 0.88 -19.33
CA ASP A 161 -6.52 0.91 -20.28
C ASP A 161 -7.41 2.16 -20.10
N GLY A 162 -7.05 3.04 -19.17
CA GLY A 162 -7.66 4.36 -18.98
C GLY A 162 -8.59 4.47 -17.78
N ALA A 163 -8.69 3.44 -16.94
CA ALA A 163 -9.41 3.55 -15.68
C ALA A 163 -8.71 4.53 -14.72
N ALA A 164 -9.49 5.18 -13.86
CA ALA A 164 -8.97 6.04 -12.82
C ALA A 164 -8.43 5.20 -11.65
N PRO A 165 -7.26 5.53 -11.06
CA PRO A 165 -6.81 4.88 -9.84
C PRO A 165 -7.71 5.28 -8.67
N SER A 166 -7.79 4.43 -7.66
CA SER A 166 -8.38 4.86 -6.39
C SER A 166 -7.47 5.88 -5.70
N ALA A 167 -8.07 7.01 -5.32
CA ALA A 167 -7.41 8.17 -4.74
C ALA A 167 -8.26 8.79 -3.64
N CYS A 168 -8.25 8.17 -2.46
CA CYS A 168 -9.02 8.56 -1.29
C CYS A 168 -8.10 8.85 -0.09
N PRO A 169 -7.22 9.88 -0.11
CA PRO A 169 -7.30 11.06 -0.97
C PRO A 169 -6.29 11.17 -2.11
N PHE A 170 -5.35 10.23 -2.26
CA PHE A 170 -4.35 10.33 -3.33
C PHE A 170 -3.94 8.98 -3.90
N ALA A 171 -3.35 9.00 -5.08
CA ALA A 171 -2.68 7.86 -5.68
C ALA A 171 -1.29 8.28 -6.17
N ILE A 172 -0.43 7.31 -6.43
CA ILE A 172 0.81 7.46 -7.16
C ILE A 172 0.75 6.52 -8.36
N VAL A 173 0.97 7.09 -9.54
CA VAL A 173 1.14 6.35 -10.79
C VAL A 173 2.47 6.73 -11.42
N SER A 174 2.99 5.92 -12.33
CA SER A 174 4.19 6.32 -13.08
C SER A 174 3.90 7.46 -14.07
N GLU A 175 4.92 8.27 -14.39
CA GLU A 175 4.88 9.31 -15.43
C GLU A 175 4.34 8.79 -16.77
N LYS A 176 4.69 7.54 -17.09
CA LYS A 176 4.21 6.87 -18.30
C LYS A 176 2.70 6.67 -18.30
N GLN A 177 2.12 6.29 -17.16
CA GLN A 177 0.66 6.16 -17.04
C GLN A 177 -0.01 7.53 -16.95
N PHE A 178 0.56 8.45 -16.18
CA PHE A 178 0.06 9.81 -16.08
C PHE A 178 -0.14 10.46 -17.45
N GLY A 179 0.81 10.32 -18.38
CA GLY A 179 0.71 10.84 -19.74
C GLY A 179 -0.38 10.21 -20.63
N ARG A 180 -1.09 9.18 -20.16
CA ARG A 180 -2.16 8.46 -20.86
C ARG A 180 -3.53 8.63 -20.21
N MET A 181 -3.58 9.13 -18.98
CA MET A 181 -4.80 9.29 -18.20
C MET A 181 -5.50 10.61 -18.52
N ASP A 182 -6.83 10.64 -18.35
CA ASP A 182 -7.54 11.91 -18.19
C ASP A 182 -7.27 12.46 -16.77
N THR A 183 -6.60 13.60 -16.73
CA THR A 183 -6.11 14.21 -15.48
C THR A 183 -6.88 15.49 -15.13
N ALA A 184 -7.98 15.78 -15.85
CA ALA A 184 -8.76 17.00 -15.67
C ALA A 184 -9.25 17.19 -14.23
N ASP A 185 -9.54 16.10 -13.52
CA ASP A 185 -10.08 16.12 -12.15
C ASP A 185 -9.02 15.98 -11.05
N TYR A 186 -7.73 16.04 -11.39
CA TYR A 186 -6.63 15.88 -10.44
C TYR A 186 -5.74 17.12 -10.37
N THR A 187 -5.14 17.33 -9.20
CA THR A 187 -3.85 18.02 -9.09
C THR A 187 -2.74 16.98 -9.14
N ALA A 188 -1.66 17.29 -9.86
CA ALA A 188 -0.52 16.40 -10.03
C ALA A 188 0.74 17.01 -9.39
N GLU A 189 1.47 16.19 -8.64
CA GLU A 189 2.78 16.51 -8.07
C GLU A 189 3.77 15.44 -8.54
N HIS A 190 4.76 15.86 -9.33
CA HIS A 190 5.79 14.97 -9.86
C HIS A 190 6.86 14.72 -8.80
N ILE A 191 7.17 13.46 -8.54
CA ILE A 191 8.15 13.02 -7.54
C ILE A 191 9.31 12.28 -8.19
N GLU A 192 10.35 12.00 -7.41
CA GLU A 192 11.51 11.25 -7.88
C GLU A 192 11.14 9.84 -8.39
N TYR A 193 12.04 9.22 -9.15
CA TYR A 193 11.89 7.87 -9.71
C TYR A 193 10.63 7.70 -10.58
N GLY A 194 10.20 8.79 -11.24
CA GLY A 194 9.17 8.77 -12.26
C GLY A 194 7.77 8.51 -11.72
N GLY A 195 7.50 8.90 -10.47
CA GLY A 195 6.16 8.86 -9.88
C GLY A 195 5.43 10.20 -10.01
N VAL A 196 4.10 10.15 -10.05
CA VAL A 196 3.22 11.32 -10.02
C VAL A 196 2.15 11.09 -8.97
N ILE A 197 2.16 11.92 -7.92
CA ILE A 197 1.10 11.95 -6.90
C ILE A 197 -0.12 12.66 -7.50
N LEU A 198 -1.22 11.93 -7.58
CA LEU A 198 -2.52 12.41 -8.02
C LEU A 198 -3.42 12.66 -6.82
N THR A 199 -3.93 13.89 -6.67
CA THR A 199 -4.92 14.23 -5.65
C THR A 199 -6.19 14.74 -6.35
N PRO A 200 -7.35 14.09 -6.22
CA PRO A 200 -8.58 14.55 -6.85
C PRO A 200 -8.96 15.96 -6.35
N LYS A 201 -9.41 16.83 -7.26
CA LYS A 201 -9.80 18.22 -6.95
C LYS A 201 -10.99 18.33 -5.99
N ARG A 202 -11.77 17.26 -5.84
CA ARG A 202 -12.86 17.17 -4.86
C ARG A 202 -12.36 17.06 -3.41
N VAL A 203 -11.12 16.59 -3.20
CA VAL A 203 -10.52 16.40 -1.88
C VAL A 203 -10.37 17.75 -1.17
N LYS A 204 -10.80 17.78 0.09
CA LYS A 204 -10.65 18.91 1.00
C LYS A 204 -9.71 18.52 2.12
N LEU A 205 -8.62 19.27 2.28
CA LEU A 205 -7.68 19.08 3.37
C LEU A 205 -7.95 20.13 4.45
N VAL A 206 -8.20 19.69 5.69
CA VAL A 206 -8.51 20.54 6.85
C VAL A 206 -7.48 20.39 7.97
#